data_AF-A0A2G8N149-F1
#
_entry.id   AF-A0A2G8N149-F1
#
_cell.length_a   1.000
_cell.length_b   1.000
_cell.length_c   1.000
_cell.angle_alpha   90.00
_cell.angle_beta   90.00
_cell.angle_gamma   90.00
#
_symmetry.space_group_name_H-M   'P 1'
#
loop_
_entity.id
_entity.type
_entity.pdbx_description
1 polymer ?
#
loop_
_entity_poly.entity_id
_entity_poly.type
_entity_poly.pdbx_seq_one_letter_code
_entity_poly.pdbx_strand_id
1 'polypeptide(L)' 'MQSLHCEYRDHTITASVMPHPDSPLPYVAGCLITDPQGHTSKRMSMPMKFFSDLENAQHVSLAHGRALVDEQLDKGHKAF' A
#
# COMPACT_ATOMS: atom_id res chain seq x y z
N MET A 1 11.95 -4.64 10.96
CA MET A 1 10.62 -4.00 11.03
C MET A 1 9.62 -4.93 10.36
N GLN A 2 8.59 -5.38 11.07
CA GLN A 2 7.50 -6.12 10.44
C GLN A 2 6.62 -5.12 9.68
N SER A 3 6.40 -5.36 8.39
CA SER A 3 5.46 -4.59 7.58
C SER A 3 4.04 -5.04 7.89
N LEU A 4 3.17 -4.10 8.25
CA LEU A 4 1.75 -4.35 8.45
C LEU A 4 1.13 -4.89 7.15
N HIS A 5 0.25 -5.89 7.26
CA HIS A 5 -0.50 -6.41 6.13
C HIS A 5 -1.94 -6.71 6.54
N CYS A 6 -2.83 -6.83 5.56
CA CYS A 6 -4.20 -7.31 5.77
C CYS A 6 -4.70 -8.06 4.53
N GLU A 7 -5.69 -8.92 4.74
CA GLU A 7 -6.46 -9.53 3.67
C GLU A 7 -7.69 -8.67 3.36
N TYR A 8 -8.00 -8.50 2.07
CA TYR A 8 -9.15 -7.74 1.61
C TYR A 8 -9.62 -8.25 0.24
N ARG A 9 -10.88 -8.72 0.17
CA ARG A 9 -11.50 -9.25 -1.06
C ARG A 9 -10.60 -10.28 -1.77
N ASP A 10 -10.09 -11.25 -1.01
CA ASP A 10 -9.15 -12.31 -1.46
C ASP A 10 -7.76 -11.83 -1.93
N HIS A 11 -7.42 -10.56 -1.69
CA HIS A 11 -6.09 -10.02 -1.95
C HIS A 11 -5.33 -9.81 -0.64
N THR A 12 -4.02 -10.00 -0.66
CA THR A 12 -3.15 -9.60 0.46
C THR A 12 -2.54 -8.25 0.18
N ILE A 13 -2.83 -7.26 1.03
CA ILE A 13 -2.27 -5.92 0.95
C ILE A 13 -1.18 -5.81 1.99
N THR A 14 0.05 -5.51 1.56
CA THR A 14 1.20 -5.31 2.44
C THR A 14 1.65 -3.85 2.39
N ALA A 15 1.74 -3.20 3.54
CA ALA A 15 2.29 -1.85 3.64
C ALA A 15 3.77 -1.84 3.26
N SER A 16 4.14 -0.94 2.34
CA SER A 16 5.48 -0.74 1.82
C SER A 16 5.89 0.71 2.02
N VAL A 17 6.29 1.03 3.26
CA VAL A 17 6.74 2.37 3.64
C VAL A 17 8.22 2.53 3.30
N MET A 18 8.56 3.59 2.56
CA MET A 18 9.94 3.94 2.24
C MET A 18 10.45 5.05 3.19
N PRO A 19 11.59 4.85 3.87
CA PRO A 19 12.18 5.87 4.72
C PRO A 19 12.95 6.94 3.93
N HIS A 20 12.88 8.19 4.40
CA HIS A 20 13.63 9.35 3.93
C HIS A 20 14.17 10.11 5.16
N PRO A 21 15.30 9.65 5.74
CA PRO A 21 15.77 10.10 7.06
C PRO A 21 16.05 11.60 7.16
N ASP A 22 16.39 12.25 6.04
CA ASP A 22 16.71 13.69 5.99
C ASP A 22 15.46 14.58 5.81
N SER A 23 14.26 14.00 5.75
CA SER A 23 12.99 14.72 5.58
C SER A 23 12.30 14.96 6.92
N PRO A 24 11.67 16.13 7.15
CA PRO A 24 10.79 16.34 8.30
C PRO A 24 9.57 15.41 8.32
N LEU A 25 9.25 14.80 7.18
CA LEU A 25 8.27 13.73 7.01
C LEU A 25 8.98 12.51 6.44
N PRO A 26 9.60 11.67 7.29
CA PRO A 26 10.55 10.67 6.85
C PRO A 26 9.91 9.40 6.28
N TYR A 27 8.58 9.29 6.23
CA TYR A 27 7.91 8.07 5.78
C TYR A 27 7.08 8.30 4.53
N VAL A 28 7.39 7.59 3.45
CA VAL A 28 6.64 7.60 2.20
C VAL A 28 5.73 6.38 2.13
N ALA A 29 4.42 6.58 2.18
CA ALA A 29 3.41 5.53 2.10
C ALA A 29 3.32 4.88 0.71
N GLY A 30 2.89 3.63 0.68
CA GLY A 30 2.69 2.82 -0.51
C GLY A 30 2.46 1.36 -0.13
N CYS A 31 1.99 0.54 -1.05
CA CYS A 31 1.63 -0.86 -0.77
C CYS A 31 2.10 -1.81 -1.87
N LEU A 32 2.16 -3.09 -1.53
CA LEU A 32 2.20 -4.21 -2.44
C LEU A 32 0.85 -4.92 -2.36
N ILE A 33 0.34 -5.40 -3.48
CA ILE A 33 -0.92 -6.16 -3.53
C ILE A 33 -0.61 -7.50 -4.16
N THR A 34 -0.93 -8.57 -3.44
CA THR A 34 -0.88 -9.94 -3.94
C THR A 34 -2.28 -10.37 -4.32
N ASP A 35 -2.47 -10.78 -5.57
CA ASP A 35 -3.74 -11.29 -6.08
C ASP A 35 -4.04 -12.71 -5.57
N PRO A 36 -5.28 -13.22 -5.75
CA PRO A 36 -5.64 -14.56 -5.29
C PRO A 36 -4.88 -15.69 -6.01
N GLN A 37 -4.23 -15.40 -7.14
CA GLN A 37 -3.39 -16.33 -7.89
C GLN A 37 -1.93 -16.32 -7.40
N GLY A 38 -1.60 -15.47 -6.42
CA GLY A 38 -0.28 -15.33 -5.83
C GLY A 38 0.64 -14.34 -6.57
N HIS A 39 0.16 -13.63 -7.59
CA HIS A 39 0.94 -12.61 -8.27
C HIS A 39 1.02 -11.36 -7.40
N THR A 40 2.23 -10.88 -7.13
CA THR A 40 2.43 -9.66 -6.33
C THR A 40 2.82 -8.50 -7.23
N SER A 41 2.12 -7.38 -7.06
CA SER A 41 2.37 -6.14 -7.80
C SER A 41 3.75 -5.56 -7.51
N LYS A 42 4.17 -4.61 -8.35
CA LYS A 42 5.20 -3.64 -7.93
C LYS A 42 4.65 -2.75 -6.81
N ARG A 43 5.54 -2.00 -6.14
CA ARG A 43 5.14 -1.04 -5.11
C ARG A 43 4.23 0.04 -5.70
N MET A 44 2.98 0.05 -5.25
CA MET A 44 1.98 1.06 -5.58
C MET A 44 2.16 2.26 -4.66
N SER A 45 2.67 3.34 -5.24
CA SER A 45 3.06 4.56 -4.53
C SER A 45 1.89 5.53 -4.47
N MET A 46 1.43 5.89 -3.28
CA MET A 46 0.22 6.73 -3.09
C MET A 46 0.39 8.15 -3.67
N PRO A 47 -0.61 8.95 -4.08
CA PRO A 47 -0.32 10.27 -4.68
C PRO A 47 0.27 11.34 -3.71
N MET A 48 -0.16 11.37 -2.44
CA MET A 48 0.34 12.30 -1.40
C MET A 48 0.85 11.50 -0.19
N LYS A 49 2.17 11.40 0.02
CA LYS A 49 2.77 10.20 0.63
C LYS A 49 3.53 10.40 1.94
N PHE A 50 3.81 11.63 2.35
CA PHE A 50 4.81 11.89 3.37
C PHE A 50 4.18 11.99 4.76
N PHE A 51 4.70 11.21 5.70
CA PHE A 51 4.22 11.13 7.08
C PHE A 51 5.38 11.30 8.06
N SER A 52 5.07 11.91 9.21
CA SER A 52 5.98 12.00 10.37
C SER A 52 6.01 10.72 11.20
N ASP A 53 4.97 9.90 11.09
CA ASP A 53 4.75 8.70 11.90
C ASP A 53 4.66 7.44 11.03
N LEU A 54 5.39 6.39 11.42
CA LEU A 54 5.49 5.15 10.65
C LEU A 54 4.19 4.35 10.70
N GLU A 55 3.55 4.28 11.87
CA GLU A 55 2.33 3.50 12.07
C GLU A 55 1.20 4.08 11.20
N ASN A 56 1.03 5.40 11.23
CA ASN A 56 0.10 6.11 10.36
C ASN A 56 0.42 5.89 8.87
N ALA A 57 1.69 5.97 8.47
CA ALA A 57 2.11 5.66 7.10
C ALA A 57 1.73 4.23 6.68
N GLN A 58 1.87 3.25 7.58
CA GLN A 58 1.50 1.86 7.35
C GLN A 58 -0.03 1.70 7.21
N HIS A 59 -0.82 2.27 8.12
CA HIS A 59 -2.29 2.18 8.05
C HIS A 59 -2.86 2.85 6.80
N VAL A 60 -2.35 4.03 6.44
CA VAL A 60 -2.77 4.72 5.22
C VAL A 60 -2.35 3.95 3.96
N SER A 61 -1.19 3.28 3.99
CA SER A 61 -0.77 2.38 2.91
C SER A 61 -1.75 1.22 2.70
N LEU A 62 -2.29 0.64 3.78
CA LEU A 62 -3.30 -0.41 3.67
C LEU A 62 -4.63 0.13 3.12
N ALA A 63 -5.07 1.29 3.62
CA ALA A 63 -6.28 1.93 3.11
C ALA A 63 -6.18 2.24 1.61
N HIS A 64 -5.01 2.71 1.16
CA HIS A 64 -4.74 2.92 -0.25
C HIS A 64 -4.81 1.63 -1.07
N GLY A 65 -4.22 0.54 -0.57
CA GLY A 65 -4.30 -0.76 -1.22
C GLY A 65 -5.74 -1.27 -1.36
N ARG A 66 -6.60 -1.05 -0.35
CA ARG A 66 -8.03 -1.41 -0.42
C ARG A 66 -8.73 -0.64 -1.53
N ALA A 67 -8.52 0.66 -1.59
CA ALA A 67 -9.09 1.52 -2.63
C ALA A 67 -8.64 1.09 -4.04
N LEU A 68 -7.38 0.67 -4.21
CA LEU A 68 -6.88 0.14 -5.48
C LEU A 68 -7.56 -1.18 -5.86
N VAL A 69 -7.74 -2.10 -4.91
CA VAL A 69 -8.46 -3.37 -5.13
C VAL A 69 -9.89 -3.11 -5.54
N ASP A 70 -10.59 -2.20 -4.86
CA ASP A 70 -11.95 -1.81 -5.24
C ASP A 70 -12.00 -1.21 -6.65
N GLU A 71 -11.07 -0.30 -6.96
CA GLU A 71 -10.98 0.30 -8.30
C GLU A 71 -10.76 -0.75 -9.39
N GLN A 72 -9.89 -1.74 -9.15
CA GLN A 72 -9.64 -2.84 -10.09
C GLN A 72 -10.89 -3.71 -10.30
N LEU A 73 -11.58 -4.07 -9.22
CA LEU A 73 -12.76 -4.94 -9.27
C LEU A 73 -13.96 -4.23 -9.90
N ASP A 74 -14.14 -2.93 -9.65
CA ASP A 74 -15.28 -2.17 -10.16
C ASP A 74 -15.09 -1.75 -11.62
N LYS A 75 -13.87 -1.37 -12.02
CA LYS A 75 -13.59 -0.89 -13.38
C LYS A 75 -13.13 -1.98 -14.35
N GLY A 76 -12.91 -3.20 -13.86
CA GLY A 76 -12.43 -4.34 -14.66
C GLY A 76 -11.01 -4.13 -15.25
N HIS A 77 -10.30 -3.10 -14.82
CA HIS A 77 -8.92 -2.83 -15.23
C HIS A 77 -7.95 -3.45 -14.23
N LYS A 78 -6.92 -4.16 -14.72
CA LYS A 78 -5.76 -4.51 -13.90
C LYS A 78 -5.02 -3.23 -13.53
N ALA A 79 -5.27 -2.73 -12.34
CA ALA A 79 -4.66 -1.50 -11.84
C ALA A 79 -3.23 -1.74 -11.31
N PHE A 80 -2.85 -3.01 -11.10
CA PHE A 80 -1.57 -3.42 -10.55
C PHE A 80 -1.14 -4.82 -11.01
#